data_AF-K1XX52-F1
#
_entry.id   AF-K1XX52-F1
#
_cell.length_a   1.000
_cell.length_b   1.000
_cell.length_c   1.000
_cell.angle_alpha   90.00
_cell.angle_beta   90.00
_cell.angle_gamma   90.00
#
_symmetry.space_group_name_H-M   'P 1'
#
loop_
_entity.id
_entity.type
_entity.pdbx_description
1 polymer ?
#
loop_
_entity_poly.entity_id
_entity_poly.type
_entity_poly.pdbx_seq_one_letter_code
_entity_poly.pdbx_strand_id
1 'polypeptide(L)' 'MATYLLQWEMIREARNRGCDNFDFLGIAAPDSKDSHLAWVTDFKLKLTPETKQWPESQIYIVKRWWWMVLRVVRFIKRK' A
#
# COMPACT_ATOMS: atom_id res chain seq x y z
N MET A 1 -1.00 6.80 24.73
CA MET A 1 -0.99 6.61 23.26
C MET A 1 0.36 6.08 22.81
N ALA A 2 0.65 4.79 23.07
CA ALA A 2 1.97 4.21 22.78
C ALA A 2 2.31 4.19 21.28
N THR A 3 1.31 3.96 20.42
CA THR A 3 1.49 3.93 18.96
C THR A 3 1.88 5.29 18.38
N TYR A 4 1.28 6.37 18.86
CA TYR A 4 1.63 7.73 18.42
C TYR A 4 3.06 8.10 18.82
N LEU A 5 3.47 7.77 20.06
CA LEU A 5 4.84 7.99 20.51
C LEU A 5 5.85 7.19 19.68
N LEU A 6 5.54 5.93 19.38
CA LEU A 6 6.39 5.11 18.52
C LEU A 6 6.57 5.76 17.13
N GLN A 7 5.48 6.17 16.48
CA GLN A 7 5.56 6.84 15.17
C GLN A 7 6.35 8.16 15.26
N TRP A 8 6.15 8.93 16.32
CA TRP A 8 6.87 10.17 16.56
C TRP A 8 8.39 9.96 16.68
N GLU A 9 8.82 8.99 17.48
CA GLU A 9 10.24 8.67 17.63
C GLU A 9 10.85 8.15 16.31
N MET A 10 10.10 7.38 15.53
CA MET A 10 10.57 6.92 14.21
C MET A 10 10.73 8.08 13.21
N ILE A 11 9.82 9.07 13.22
CA ILE A 11 9.94 10.27 12.38
C ILE A 11 11.16 11.10 12.79
N ARG A 12 11.39 11.26 14.10
CA ARG A 12 12.57 11.95 14.62
C ARG A 12 13.86 11.25 14.24
N GLU A 13 13.89 9.92 14.35
CA GLU A 13 15.04 9.11 13.94
C GLU A 13 15.31 9.21 12.43
N ALA A 14 14.28 9.19 11.60
CA ALA A 14 14.43 9.40 10.15
C ALA A 14 15.04 10.78 9.85
N ARG A 15 14.58 11.83 10.53
CA ARG A 15 15.16 13.18 10.41
C ARG A 15 16.62 13.21 10.86
N ASN A 16 16.96 12.57 11.98
CA ASN A 16 18.34 12.49 12.48
C ASN A 16 19.28 11.82 11.47
N ARG A 17 18.77 10.89 10.66
CA ARG A 17 19.49 10.21 9.57
C ARG A 17 19.58 11.03 8.28
N GLY A 18 18.99 12.22 8.24
CA GLY A 18 18.95 13.06 7.03
C GLY A 18 17.94 12.57 5.99
N CYS A 19 16.90 11.83 6.38
CA CYS A 19 15.82 11.47 5.47
C CYS A 19 14.85 12.66 5.28
N ASP A 20 14.53 12.96 4.01
CA ASP A 20 13.60 14.04 3.66
C ASP A 20 12.12 13.62 3.72
N ASN A 21 11.85 12.33 3.52
CA ASN A 21 10.50 11.78 3.44
C ASN A 21 10.33 10.61 4.42
N PHE A 22 9.18 10.54 5.08
CA PHE A 22 8.78 9.42 5.92
C PHE A 22 7.56 8.73 5.31
N ASP A 23 7.74 7.50 4.83
CA ASP A 23 6.69 6.75 4.14
C ASP A 23 5.92 5.87 5.13
N PHE A 24 4.61 6.16 5.29
CA PHE A 24 3.70 5.34 6.08
C PHE A 24 3.21 4.09 5.35
N LEU A 25 3.63 3.85 4.10
CA LEU A 25 3.27 2.73 3.24
C LEU A 25 1.78 2.72 2.86
N GLY A 26 1.29 1.56 2.41
CA GLY A 26 -0.06 1.38 1.91
C GLY A 26 -1.17 1.67 2.93
N ILE A 27 -2.26 2.23 2.42
CA ILE A 27 -3.55 2.40 3.08
C ILE A 27 -4.61 1.56 2.38
N ALA A 28 -5.82 1.47 2.95
CA ALA A 28 -6.95 0.86 2.29
C ALA A 28 -7.26 1.57 0.95
N ALA A 29 -7.77 0.81 -0.02
CA ALA A 29 -8.23 1.39 -1.26
C ALA A 29 -9.37 2.40 -0.99
N PRO A 30 -9.43 3.54 -1.70
CA PRO A 30 -10.38 4.63 -1.40
C PRO A 30 -11.86 4.22 -1.48
N ASP A 31 -12.15 3.20 -2.28
CA ASP A 31 -13.46 2.63 -2.55
C ASP A 31 -13.86 1.51 -1.57
N SER A 32 -12.94 1.06 -0.70
CA SER A 32 -13.15 -0.06 0.21
C SER A 32 -13.54 0.42 1.62
N LYS A 33 -14.81 0.80 1.80
CA LYS A 33 -15.35 1.27 3.09
C LYS A 33 -15.27 0.24 4.23
N ASP A 34 -15.38 -1.05 3.90
CA ASP A 34 -15.34 -2.16 4.87
C ASP A 34 -13.97 -2.87 4.91
N SER A 35 -12.90 -2.18 4.48
CA SER A 35 -11.56 -2.75 4.54
C SER A 35 -11.15 -3.04 5.99
N HIS A 36 -10.54 -4.21 6.23
CA HIS A 36 -9.88 -4.52 7.50
C HIS A 36 -8.80 -3.50 7.88
N LEU A 37 -8.33 -2.70 6.93
CA LEU A 37 -7.33 -1.65 7.13
C LEU A 37 -7.94 -0.25 7.32
N ALA A 38 -9.27 -0.11 7.44
CA ALA A 38 -9.92 1.19 7.56
C ALA A 38 -9.39 2.00 8.77
N TRP A 39 -9.26 1.36 9.94
CA TRP A 39 -8.73 2.01 11.14
C TRP A 39 -7.25 2.38 11.01
N VAL A 40 -6.45 1.53 10.37
CA VAL A 40 -5.03 1.81 10.10
C VAL A 40 -4.89 2.99 9.14
N THR A 41 -5.79 3.08 8.16
CA THR A 41 -5.85 4.19 7.20
C THR A 41 -6.20 5.49 7.90
N ASP A 42 -7.26 5.49 8.72
CA ASP A 42 -7.65 6.66 9.53
C ASP A 42 -6.51 7.11 10.47
N PHE A 43 -5.82 6.18 11.12
CA PHE A 43 -4.65 6.50 11.95
C PHE A 43 -3.53 7.20 11.16
N LYS A 44 -3.17 6.68 9.98
CA LYS A 44 -2.11 7.27 9.14
C LYS A 44 -2.51 8.64 8.61
N LEU A 45 -3.76 8.80 8.18
CA LEU A 45 -4.29 10.06 7.66
C LEU A 45 -4.37 11.18 8.71
N LYS A 46 -4.46 10.82 10.00
CA LYS A 46 -4.37 11.78 11.11
C LYS A 46 -2.95 12.29 11.35
N LEU A 47 -1.92 11.54 10.95
CA LEU A 47 -0.52 11.94 11.07
C LEU A 47 -0.08 12.79 9.88
N THR A 48 -0.65 12.55 8.69
CA THR A 48 -0.45 13.38 7.50
C THR A 48 -1.66 13.31 6.57
N PRO A 49 -2.14 14.44 6.01
CA PRO A 49 -3.20 14.42 5.01
C PRO A 49 -2.70 14.02 3.61
N GLU A 50 -1.38 13.93 3.42
CA GLU A 50 -0.79 13.65 2.11
C GLU A 50 -0.91 12.17 1.76
N THR A 51 -1.43 11.90 0.57
CA THR A 51 -1.52 10.56 0.01
C THR A 51 -1.01 10.57 -1.43
N LYS A 52 -0.36 9.49 -1.84
CA LYS A 52 0.15 9.33 -3.19
C LYS A 52 -0.37 8.03 -3.79
N GLN A 53 -1.07 8.14 -4.92
CA GLN A 53 -1.52 6.98 -5.68
C GLN A 53 -0.44 6.57 -6.67
N TRP A 54 0.05 5.35 -6.52
CA TRP A 54 1.00 4.75 -7.46
C TRP A 54 0.23 4.05 -8.60
N PRO A 55 0.82 3.97 -9.81
CA PRO A 55 0.22 3.20 -10.90
C PRO A 55 0.11 1.73 -10.52
N GLU A 56 -0.89 1.06 -11.08
CA GLU A 56 -1.07 -0.38 -10.87
C GLU A 56 0.13 -1.18 -11.41
N SER A 57 0.30 -2.39 -10.86
CA SER A 57 1.37 -3.30 -11.26
C SER A 57 1.31 -3.59 -12.76
N GLN A 58 2.42 -3.34 -13.46
CA GLN A 58 2.54 -3.63 -14.88
C GLN A 58 3.17 -5.01 -15.08
N ILE A 59 2.62 -5.78 -16.04
CA ILE A 59 3.12 -7.12 -16.37
C ILE A 59 3.64 -7.11 -17.80
N TYR A 60 4.95 -7.33 -17.97
CA TYR A 60 5.55 -7.54 -19.28
C TYR A 60 5.43 -9.00 -19.71
N ILE A 61 4.72 -9.25 -20.80
CA ILE A 61 4.44 -10.61 -21.28
C ILE A 61 5.50 -11.03 -22.28
N VAL A 62 6.42 -11.90 -21.84
CA VAL A 62 7.49 -12.45 -22.71
C VAL A 62 6.94 -13.53 -23.64
N LYS A 63 6.23 -14.53 -23.11
CA LYS A 63 5.67 -15.67 -23.88
C LYS A 63 4.15 -15.58 -23.94
N ARG A 64 3.62 -15.06 -25.05
CA ARG A 64 2.19 -14.81 -25.25
C ARG A 64 1.32 -16.06 -25.07
N TRP A 65 1.76 -17.22 -25.56
CA TRP A 65 1.02 -18.48 -25.46
C TRP A 65 0.84 -18.97 -24.03
N TRP A 66 1.93 -19.03 -23.25
CA TRP A 66 1.87 -19.43 -21.84
C TRP A 66 1.03 -18.48 -21.00
N TRP A 67 1.08 -17.18 -21.30
CA TRP A 67 0.22 -16.20 -20.63
C TRP A 67 -1.26 -16.43 -20.89
N MET A 68 -1.64 -16.82 -22.13
CA MET A 68 -3.02 -17.21 -22.44
C MET A 68 -3.45 -18.44 -21.62
N VAL A 69 -2.62 -19.48 -21.55
CA VAL A 69 -2.92 -20.68 -20.75
C VAL A 69 -3.12 -20.32 -19.28
N LEU A 70 -2.22 -19.53 -18.69
CA LEU A 70 -2.34 -19.07 -17.30
C LEU A 70 -3.62 -18.26 -17.06
N ARG A 71 -4.00 -17.41 -18.02
CA ARG A 71 -5.23 -16.61 -17.95
C ARG A 71 -6.47 -17.51 -17.95
N VAL A 72 -6.51 -18.54 -18.81
CA VAL A 72 -7.61 -19.52 -18.85
C VAL A 72 -7.67 -20.33 -17.56
N VAL A 73 -6.54 -20.83 -17.06
CA VAL A 73 -6.49 -21.58 -15.79
C VAL A 73 -6.98 -20.73 -14.62
N ARG A 74 -6.55 -19.46 -14.54
CA ARG A 74 -7.05 -18.52 -13.52
C ARG A 74 -8.55 -18.27 -13.65
N PHE A 75 -9.08 -18.19 -14.86
CA PHE A 75 -10.51 -18.00 -15.09
C PHE A 75 -11.33 -19.21 -14.63
N ILE A 76 -10.87 -20.43 -14.93
CA ILE A 76 -11.53 -21.67 -14.51
C ILE A 76 -11.52 -21.82 -12.98
N LYS A 77 -10.41 -21.53 -12.31
CA LYS A 77 -10.30 -21.64 -10.84
C LYS A 77 -11.07 -20.57 -10.05
N ARG A 78 -11.49 -19.50 -10.71
CA ARG A 78 -12.20 -18.37 -10.09
C ARG A 78 -13.73 -18.52 -10.21
N LYS A 79 -14.20 -19.44 -11.06
CA LYS A 79 -15.55 -20.01 -11.01
C LYS A 79 -15.57 -21.16 -10.00
#